data_AF-A0A955MT11-F1
#
_entry.id   AF-A0A955MT11-F1
#
_cell.length_a   1.000
_cell.length_b   1.000
_cell.length_c   1.000
_cell.angle_alpha   90.00
_cell.angle_beta   90.00
_cell.angle_gamma   90.00
#
_symmetry.space_group_name_H-M   'P 1'
#
loop_
_entity.id
_entity.type
_entity.pdbx_description
1 polymer ?
#
loop_
_entity_poly.entity_id
_entity_poly.type
_entity_poly.pdbx_seq_one_letter_code
_entity_poly.pdbx_strand_id
1 'polypeptide(L)'
;KMKAHAPNLEIWGANDPTDELAPKTITDGVYHCEGRDPLAWKHIPENSPYNPETMVDLSRTVATKGGNLLNVVYDATAREVWVAYAEKDENAYLRPYVHIKMSDYIPYQPKENSVKLTKATN
;
A
#
# COMPACT_ATOMS: atom_id res chain seq x y z
N LYS A 1 0.01 24.88 17.83
CA LYS A 1 -0.04 25.24 16.39
C LYS A 1 1.38 25.19 15.85
N MET A 2 1.73 24.19 15.03
CA MET A 2 2.96 24.27 14.23
C MET A 2 2.79 25.41 13.22
N LYS A 3 3.67 26.40 13.25
CA LYS A 3 3.75 27.44 12.22
C LYS A 3 4.82 26.98 11.23
N ALA A 4 4.41 26.27 10.18
CA ALA A 4 5.31 25.99 9.06
C ALA A 4 5.40 27.28 8.21
N HIS A 5 6.60 27.83 8.06
CA HIS A 5 6.84 28.93 7.12
C HIS A 5 7.06 28.31 5.74
N ALA A 6 6.02 28.37 4.91
CA ALA A 6 6.05 27.88 3.53
C ALA A 6 5.59 29.03 2.60
N PRO A 7 6.50 29.97 2.26
CA PRO A 7 6.16 31.15 1.47
C PRO A 7 5.67 30.81 0.05
N ASN A 8 6.01 29.61 -0.45
CA ASN A 8 5.59 29.07 -1.75
C ASN A 8 4.84 27.74 -1.56
N LEU A 9 3.89 27.68 -0.63
CA LEU A 9 3.07 26.49 -0.44
C LEU A 9 2.15 26.30 -1.66
N GLU A 10 2.42 25.29 -2.46
CA GLU A 10 1.49 24.80 -3.48
C GLU A 10 0.56 23.76 -2.86
N ILE A 11 -0.74 23.94 -3.06
CA ILE A 11 -1.78 23.04 -2.59
C ILE A 11 -2.50 22.51 -3.82
N TRP A 12 -2.28 21.24 -4.13
CA TRP A 12 -2.98 20.57 -5.21
C TRP A 12 -4.29 19.97 -4.73
N GLY A 13 -5.34 20.14 -5.53
CA GLY A 13 -6.62 19.49 -5.33
C GLY A 13 -6.60 18.04 -5.82
N ALA A 14 -7.67 17.29 -5.55
CA ALA A 14 -7.84 15.97 -6.16
C ALA A 14 -7.86 16.08 -7.69
N ASN A 15 -7.02 15.29 -8.38
CA ASN A 15 -6.85 15.27 -9.84
C ASN A 15 -6.41 16.61 -10.46
N ASP A 16 -5.60 17.40 -9.74
CA ASP A 16 -5.02 18.62 -10.30
C ASP A 16 -4.03 18.27 -11.43
N PRO A 17 -4.23 18.73 -12.67
CA PRO A 17 -3.33 18.42 -13.79
C PRO A 17 -1.94 19.07 -13.66
N THR A 18 -1.75 19.98 -12.69
CA THR A 18 -0.48 20.60 -12.35
C THR A 18 0.23 19.94 -11.17
N ASP A 19 -0.38 18.92 -10.56
CA ASP A 19 0.25 18.12 -9.51
C ASP A 19 1.30 17.18 -10.12
N GLU A 20 2.56 17.57 -9.98
CA GLU A 20 3.72 16.80 -10.46
C GLU A 20 3.85 15.44 -9.77
N LEU A 21 3.20 15.27 -8.62
CA LEU A 21 3.17 14.05 -7.83
C LEU A 21 1.83 13.30 -7.94
N ALA A 22 0.92 13.75 -8.82
CA ALA A 22 -0.39 13.13 -8.99
C ALA A 22 -0.21 11.63 -9.28
N PRO A 23 -0.73 10.74 -8.41
CA PRO A 23 -0.58 9.33 -8.62
C PRO A 23 -1.37 8.94 -9.88
N LYS A 24 -0.76 8.13 -10.73
CA LYS A 24 -1.48 7.52 -11.83
C LYS A 24 -2.58 6.62 -11.27
N THR A 25 -3.78 6.77 -11.81
CA THR A 25 -4.98 6.06 -11.37
C THR A 25 -5.31 4.91 -12.32
N ILE A 26 -5.96 3.89 -11.78
CA ILE A 26 -6.63 2.81 -12.53
C ILE A 26 -8.07 2.69 -12.01
N THR A 27 -8.92 1.95 -12.71
CA THR A 27 -10.25 1.61 -12.18
C THR A 27 -10.10 0.96 -10.80
N ASP A 28 -10.76 1.55 -9.80
CA ASP A 28 -10.78 1.11 -8.40
C ASP A 28 -9.40 1.06 -7.69
N GLY A 29 -8.39 1.78 -8.19
CA GLY A 29 -7.06 1.77 -7.60
C GLY A 29 -6.25 3.05 -7.81
N VAL A 30 -5.43 3.38 -6.82
CA VAL A 30 -4.42 4.43 -6.89
C VAL A 30 -3.07 3.79 -6.59
N TYR A 31 -2.06 4.07 -7.41
CA TYR A 31 -0.72 3.55 -7.21
C TYR A 31 0.30 4.69 -7.17
N HIS A 32 1.24 4.60 -6.24
CA HIS A 32 2.36 5.52 -6.08
C HIS A 32 3.58 4.81 -5.50
N CYS A 33 4.75 4.98 -6.12
CA CYS A 33 6.00 4.51 -5.56
C CYS A 33 7.17 5.41 -5.93
N GLU A 34 7.80 5.98 -4.91
CA GLU A 34 8.93 6.89 -5.05
C GLU A 34 10.02 6.33 -5.97
N GLY A 35 10.12 6.86 -7.19
CA GLY A 35 11.19 6.56 -8.16
C GLY A 35 11.16 5.16 -8.81
N ARG A 36 10.17 4.31 -8.53
CA ARG A 36 10.09 2.94 -9.09
C ARG A 36 8.78 2.65 -9.82
N ASP A 37 7.99 3.69 -10.07
CA ASP A 37 6.74 3.62 -10.85
C ASP A 37 6.87 2.85 -12.18
N PRO A 38 7.94 3.00 -13.00
CA PRO A 38 8.02 2.29 -14.28
C PRO A 38 8.02 0.76 -14.14
N LEU A 39 8.52 0.21 -13.03
CA LEU A 39 8.51 -1.23 -12.77
C LEU A 39 7.11 -1.70 -12.42
N ALA A 40 6.40 -0.94 -11.59
CA ALA A 40 5.04 -1.26 -11.20
C ALA A 40 4.03 -1.09 -12.33
N TRP A 41 4.18 -0.05 -13.16
CA TRP A 41 3.28 0.17 -14.29
C TRP A 41 3.41 -0.88 -15.40
N LYS A 42 4.48 -1.68 -15.40
CA LYS A 42 4.56 -2.89 -16.23
C LYS A 42 3.79 -4.06 -15.62
N HIS A 43 3.71 -4.12 -14.29
CA HIS A 43 3.07 -5.20 -13.54
C HIS A 43 1.56 -5.01 -13.37
N ILE A 44 1.12 -3.77 -13.11
CA ILE A 44 -0.27 -3.43 -12.74
C ILE A 44 -1.31 -3.78 -13.80
N PRO A 45 -1.15 -3.42 -15.09
CA PRO A 45 -2.19 -3.67 -16.10
C PRO A 45 -2.47 -5.16 -16.32
N GLU A 46 -1.46 -6.02 -16.16
CA GLU A 46 -1.55 -7.46 -16.43
C GLU A 46 -2.13 -8.25 -15.25
N ASN A 47 -2.08 -7.70 -14.03
CA ASN A 47 -2.39 -8.41 -12.79
C ASN A 47 -3.59 -7.83 -12.01
N SER A 48 -4.36 -6.93 -12.64
CA SER A 48 -5.59 -6.39 -12.06
C SER A 48 -6.80 -7.26 -12.43
N PRO A 49 -7.70 -7.60 -11.48
CA PRO A 49 -7.68 -7.24 -10.06
C PRO A 49 -6.62 -8.02 -9.29
N TYR A 50 -6.06 -7.39 -8.27
CA TYR A 50 -5.03 -8.00 -7.45
C TYR A 50 -5.60 -8.94 -6.38
N ASN A 51 -4.86 -10.03 -6.13
CA ASN A 51 -5.03 -10.92 -4.99
C ASN A 51 -3.75 -10.86 -4.12
N PRO A 52 -3.69 -11.54 -2.98
CA PRO A 52 -2.50 -11.51 -2.13
C PRO A 52 -1.21 -11.94 -2.85
N GLU A 53 -1.28 -12.97 -3.69
CA GLU A 53 -0.11 -13.48 -4.43
C GLU A 53 0.43 -12.44 -5.41
N THR A 54 -0.43 -11.85 -6.24
CA THR A 54 -0.02 -10.82 -7.20
C THR A 54 0.42 -9.53 -6.49
N MET A 55 -0.11 -9.23 -5.30
CA MET A 55 0.39 -8.14 -4.46
C MET A 55 1.79 -8.41 -3.90
N VAL A 56 2.05 -9.65 -3.48
CA VAL A 56 3.40 -10.05 -3.06
C VAL A 56 4.37 -9.88 -4.23
N ASP A 57 4.01 -10.28 -5.43
CA ASP A 57 4.88 -10.14 -6.61
C ASP A 57 5.10 -8.67 -7.02
N LEU A 58 4.07 -7.83 -6.94
CA LEU A 58 4.24 -6.38 -7.11
C LEU A 58 5.21 -5.83 -6.06
N SER A 59 5.00 -6.17 -4.78
CA SER A 59 5.83 -5.69 -3.67
C SER A 59 7.30 -6.08 -3.82
N ARG A 60 7.58 -7.25 -4.40
CA ARG A 60 8.94 -7.69 -4.75
C ARG A 60 9.51 -6.89 -5.92
N THR A 61 8.69 -6.65 -6.95
CA THR A 61 9.07 -5.93 -8.17
C THR A 61 9.55 -4.51 -7.86
N VAL A 62 8.93 -3.85 -6.89
CA VAL A 62 9.22 -2.45 -6.53
C VAL A 62 10.19 -2.31 -5.35
N ALA A 63 10.72 -3.43 -4.83
CA ALA A 63 11.65 -3.40 -3.71
C ALA A 63 13.00 -2.79 -4.09
N THR A 64 13.63 -2.08 -3.15
CA THR A 64 15.00 -1.58 -3.30
C THR A 64 15.99 -2.74 -3.33
N LYS A 65 16.61 -3.00 -4.48
CA LYS A 65 17.65 -4.02 -4.61
C LYS A 65 18.87 -3.65 -3.74
N GLY A 66 19.33 -4.60 -2.92
CA GLY A 66 20.49 -4.39 -2.04
C GLY A 66 20.21 -3.59 -0.77
N GLY A 67 18.96 -3.19 -0.47
CA GLY A 67 18.65 -2.40 0.72
C GLY A 67 17.22 -2.57 1.26
N ASN A 68 16.52 -3.63 0.87
CA ASN A 68 15.14 -3.85 1.30
C ASN A 68 15.12 -4.72 2.57
N LEU A 69 14.96 -4.07 3.72
CA LEU A 69 14.96 -4.71 5.04
C LEU A 69 13.63 -5.35 5.43
N LEU A 70 12.53 -4.85 4.89
CA LEU A 70 11.18 -5.28 5.22
C LEU A 70 10.31 -5.16 3.97
N ASN A 71 9.46 -6.15 3.75
CA ASN A 71 8.43 -6.11 2.72
C ASN A 71 7.13 -6.65 3.29
N VAL A 72 6.03 -5.92 3.06
CA VAL A 72 4.74 -6.17 3.69
C VAL A 72 3.63 -5.97 2.68
N VAL A 73 2.76 -6.97 2.58
CA VAL A 73 1.46 -6.88 1.90
C VAL A 73 0.39 -6.99 2.95
N TYR A 74 -0.61 -6.10 2.89
CA TYR A 74 -1.73 -6.08 3.82
C TYR A 74 -3.05 -6.12 3.06
N ASP A 75 -3.88 -7.13 3.36
CA ASP A 75 -5.28 -7.14 2.98
C ASP A 75 -6.11 -6.64 4.17
N ALA A 76 -6.59 -5.40 4.06
CA ALA A 76 -7.40 -4.76 5.09
C ALA A 76 -8.81 -5.35 5.21
N THR A 77 -9.34 -5.93 4.14
CA THR A 77 -10.67 -6.57 4.13
C THR A 77 -10.62 -7.88 4.90
N ALA A 78 -9.64 -8.74 4.58
CA ALA A 78 -9.46 -10.02 5.25
C ALA A 78 -8.79 -9.87 6.64
N ARG A 79 -8.08 -8.75 6.86
CA ARG A 79 -7.21 -8.51 8.03
C ARG A 79 -6.07 -9.52 8.10
N GLU A 80 -5.41 -9.70 6.96
CA GLU A 80 -4.30 -10.62 6.78
C GLU A 80 -3.06 -9.88 6.27
N VAL A 81 -1.89 -10.32 6.71
CA VAL A 81 -0.61 -9.71 6.36
C VAL A 81 0.33 -10.79 5.84
N TRP A 82 1.09 -10.48 4.80
CA TRP A 82 2.22 -11.27 4.34
C TRP A 82 3.48 -10.45 4.56
N VAL A 83 4.43 -10.96 5.36
CA VAL A 83 5.65 -10.24 5.77
C VAL A 83 6.90 -11.02 5.38
N ALA A 84 7.87 -10.33 4.81
CA ALA A 84 9.25 -10.79 4.74
C ALA A 84 10.18 -9.73 5.33
N TYR A 85 11.22 -10.15 6.06
CA TYR A 85 12.25 -9.26 6.61
C TYR A 85 13.63 -9.75 6.16
N ALA A 86 14.60 -8.87 5.99
CA ALA A 86 15.94 -9.27 5.58
C ALA A 86 16.59 -10.12 6.68
N GLU A 87 17.36 -11.14 6.28
CA GLU A 87 18.13 -11.97 7.20
C GLU A 87 19.53 -12.16 6.65
N LYS A 88 20.55 -11.79 7.46
CA LYS A 88 21.96 -11.79 7.05
C LYS A 88 22.13 -10.99 5.75
N ASP A 89 22.61 -11.65 4.70
CA ASP A 89 22.89 -11.03 3.39
C ASP A 89 21.71 -11.11 2.41
N GLU A 90 20.56 -11.67 2.83
CA GLU A 90 19.39 -11.83 1.98
C GLU A 90 18.35 -10.73 2.23
N ASN A 91 18.08 -9.94 1.19
CA ASN A 91 17.06 -8.88 1.21
C ASN A 91 15.65 -9.46 1.36
N ALA A 92 14.74 -8.72 2.02
CA ALA A 92 13.38 -9.17 2.31
C ALA A 92 12.60 -9.61 1.05
N TYR A 93 12.69 -8.89 -0.07
CA TYR A 93 11.97 -9.24 -1.30
C TYR A 93 12.37 -10.58 -1.94
N LEU A 94 13.53 -11.14 -1.60
CA LEU A 94 13.97 -12.46 -2.09
C LEU A 94 13.43 -13.60 -1.22
N ARG A 95 13.01 -13.28 0.00
CA ARG A 95 12.65 -14.28 1.00
C ARG A 95 11.20 -14.75 0.84
N PRO A 96 10.88 -15.95 1.36
CA PRO A 96 9.50 -16.38 1.54
C PRO A 96 8.75 -15.42 2.47
N TYR A 97 7.50 -15.14 2.14
CA TYR A 97 6.63 -14.32 3.00
C TYR A 97 5.96 -15.23 4.02
N VAL A 98 5.92 -14.77 5.27
CA VAL A 98 5.15 -15.38 6.34
C VAL A 98 3.74 -14.80 6.31
N HIS A 99 2.73 -15.65 6.18
CA HIS A 99 1.33 -15.26 6.28
C HIS A 99 0.88 -15.19 7.73
N ILE A 100 0.20 -14.11 8.08
CA ILE A 100 -0.28 -13.81 9.43
C ILE A 100 -1.76 -13.40 9.35
N LYS A 101 -2.61 -14.13 10.06
CA LYS A 101 -3.98 -13.70 10.34
C LYS A 101 -3.97 -12.76 11.53
N MET A 102 -4.29 -11.49 11.33
CA MET A 102 -4.17 -10.49 12.41
C MET A 102 -5.12 -10.77 13.57
N SER A 103 -6.26 -11.43 13.31
CA SER A 103 -7.22 -11.83 14.34
C SER A 103 -6.62 -12.69 15.44
N ASP A 104 -5.55 -13.42 15.13
CA ASP A 104 -4.91 -14.36 16.06
C ASP A 104 -4.07 -13.61 17.11
N TYR A 105 -3.74 -12.33 16.85
CA TYR A 105 -2.83 -11.52 17.68
C TYR A 105 -3.44 -10.20 18.15
N ILE A 106 -4.41 -9.66 17.41
CA ILE A 106 -5.04 -8.38 17.69
C ILE A 106 -6.54 -8.61 17.88
N PRO A 107 -7.01 -8.82 19.12
CA PRO A 107 -8.44 -8.95 19.37
C PRO A 107 -9.14 -7.64 18.99
N TYR A 108 -9.96 -7.69 17.95
CA TYR A 108 -10.79 -6.55 17.57
C TYR A 108 -11.93 -6.40 18.58
N GLN A 109 -11.82 -5.39 19.45
CA GLN A 109 -12.90 -4.96 20.35
C GLN A 109 -13.64 -3.81 19.66
N PRO A 110 -14.78 -4.03 18.99
CA PRO A 110 -15.58 -2.93 18.47
C PRO A 110 -15.97 -2.02 19.64
N LYS A 111 -15.63 -0.74 19.58
CA LYS A 111 -16.15 0.24 20.55
C LYS A 111 -17.68 0.23 20.44
N GLU A 112 -18.39 0.22 21.58
CA GLU A 112 -19.86 0.24 21.67
C GLU A 112 -20.54 1.33 20.82
N ASN A 113 -19.81 2.39 20.46
CA ASN A 113 -20.29 3.51 19.66
C ASN A 113 -19.92 3.43 18.16
N SER A 114 -19.69 2.23 17.61
CA SER A 114 -19.49 2.09 16.16
C SER A 114 -20.76 2.54 15.42
N VAL A 115 -20.65 3.62 14.64
CA VAL A 115 -21.74 4.16 13.83
C VAL A 115 -22.17 3.10 12.82
N LYS A 116 -23.43 2.66 12.91
CA LYS A 116 -24.03 1.78 11.90
C LYS A 116 -24.23 2.61 10.63
N LEU A 117 -23.46 2.28 9.58
CA LEU A 117 -23.70 2.81 8.25
C LEU A 117 -25.02 2.22 7.73
N THR A 118 -26.11 2.98 7.81
CA THR A 118 -27.34 2.65 7.09
C THR A 118 -27.13 2.99 5.62
N LYS A 119 -27.27 1.99 4.73
CA LYS A 119 -27.33 2.23 3.29
C LYS A 119 -28.41 3.26 3.00
N ALA A 120 -28.06 4.34 2.30
CA ALA A 120 -29.04 5.23 1.73
C ALA A 120 -29.80 4.48 0.63
N THR A 121 -31.09 4.24 0.83
CA THR A 121 -32.02 3.87 -0.26
C THR A 121 -32.29 5.13 -1.08
N ASN A 122 -31.96 5.06 -2.38
CA ASN A 122 -32.41 6.03 -3.39
C ASN A 122 -33.92 5.94 -3.59
#